data_AF-A0A2I1HAE6-F1
#
_entry.id   AF-A0A2I1HAE6-F1
#
_cell.length_a   1.000
_cell.length_b   1.000
_cell.length_c   1.000
_cell.angle_alpha   90.00
_cell.angle_beta   90.00
_cell.angle_gamma   90.00
#
_symmetry.space_group_name_H-M   'P 1'
#
loop_
_entity.id
_entity.type
_entity.pdbx_description
1 polymer ?
#
loop_
_entity_poly.entity_id
_entity_poly.type
_entity_poly.pdbx_seq_one_letter_code
_entity_poly.pdbx_strand_id
1 'polypeptide(L)'
;MQSPTKTVFTGVIRPAYGAKTVLKEKFVEIYESFFKGNDPSIGQPNFWSELFLLKVNATYLTKCLSEISQDKLLAIKNNIGKLFLKSIEAMKEENTQRKINAMETLCVLLQGIFSKRFNNFSFEVINLLTGLNNADTVFPQLVDTIKYLMRHGEI
;
A
#
# COMPACT_ATOMS: atom_id res chain seq x y z
N MET A 1 -41.38 -14.80 63.06
CA MET A 1 -41.55 -16.12 62.40
C MET A 1 -41.95 -15.87 60.95
N GLN A 2 -41.18 -16.48 60.04
CA GLN A 2 -41.41 -16.72 58.60
C GLN A 2 -41.61 -15.54 57.63
N SER A 3 -40.55 -15.37 56.82
CA SER A 3 -40.46 -14.63 55.56
C SER A 3 -41.05 -15.43 54.38
N PRO A 4 -41.44 -14.80 53.26
CA PRO A 4 -41.79 -15.50 52.02
C PRO A 4 -40.58 -15.74 51.11
N THR A 5 -40.64 -16.88 50.44
CA THR A 5 -39.73 -17.51 49.48
C THR A 5 -39.31 -16.62 48.30
N LYS A 6 -38.00 -16.57 48.00
CA LYS A 6 -37.46 -16.02 46.75
C LYS A 6 -37.20 -17.15 45.74
N THR A 7 -37.89 -17.10 44.60
CA THR A 7 -37.63 -17.95 43.44
C THR A 7 -36.30 -17.55 42.79
N VAL A 8 -35.42 -18.52 42.62
CA VAL A 8 -34.11 -18.38 41.97
C VAL A 8 -34.30 -18.37 40.45
N PHE A 9 -33.81 -17.32 39.78
CA PHE A 9 -33.65 -17.30 38.33
C PHE A 9 -32.16 -17.21 38.01
N THR A 10 -31.54 -18.36 37.73
CA THR A 10 -30.16 -18.44 37.21
C THR A 10 -30.17 -18.16 35.71
N GLY A 11 -30.20 -16.87 35.35
CA GLY A 11 -29.90 -16.43 34.00
C GLY A 11 -28.40 -16.16 33.88
N VAL A 12 -27.65 -17.09 33.29
CA VAL A 12 -26.26 -16.85 32.89
C VAL A 12 -26.28 -15.85 31.73
N ILE A 13 -25.99 -14.57 32.02
CA ILE A 13 -25.76 -13.57 30.98
C ILE A 13 -24.41 -13.87 30.35
N ARG A 14 -24.41 -14.46 29.16
CA ARG A 14 -23.22 -14.51 28.30
C ARG A 14 -22.99 -13.10 27.74
N PRO A 15 -21.83 -12.46 27.94
CA PRO A 15 -21.51 -11.26 27.19
C PRO A 15 -21.27 -11.68 25.74
N ALA A 16 -22.13 -11.21 24.83
CA ALA A 16 -21.89 -11.31 23.41
C ALA A 16 -20.72 -10.37 23.07
N TYR A 17 -19.49 -10.90 23.10
CA TYR A 17 -18.33 -10.26 22.46
C TYR A 17 -18.45 -10.40 20.94
N GLY A 18 -19.48 -9.74 20.39
CA GLY A 18 -19.54 -9.43 18.97
C GLY A 18 -18.72 -8.18 18.74
N ALA A 19 -17.39 -8.29 18.79
CA ALA A 19 -16.55 -7.31 18.13
C ALA A 19 -16.89 -7.42 16.64
N LYS A 20 -17.82 -6.57 16.16
CA LYS A 20 -18.06 -6.39 14.74
C LYS A 20 -16.76 -5.82 14.19
N THR A 21 -15.89 -6.69 13.69
CA THR A 21 -14.73 -6.29 12.91
C THR A 21 -15.29 -5.50 11.74
N VAL A 22 -15.13 -4.17 11.78
CA VAL A 22 -15.53 -3.31 10.67
C VAL A 22 -14.82 -3.86 9.43
N LEU A 23 -15.57 -4.25 8.41
CA LEU A 23 -15.01 -4.79 7.17
C LEU A 23 -14.05 -3.74 6.62
N LYS A 24 -12.77 -4.08 6.57
CA LYS A 24 -11.74 -3.18 6.12
C LYS A 24 -11.60 -3.31 4.61
N GLU A 25 -11.47 -2.19 3.93
CA GLU A 25 -11.31 -2.15 2.48
C GLU A 25 -10.03 -2.90 2.06
N LYS A 26 -10.11 -3.78 1.05
CA LYS A 26 -8.99 -4.60 0.55
C LYS A 26 -7.76 -3.74 0.22
N PHE A 27 -7.97 -2.54 -0.35
CA PHE A 27 -6.90 -1.57 -0.60
C PHE A 27 -6.13 -1.26 0.68
N VAL A 28 -6.84 -0.85 1.74
CA VAL A 28 -6.24 -0.48 3.03
C VAL A 28 -5.49 -1.66 3.64
N GLU A 29 -6.05 -2.87 3.61
CA GLU A 29 -5.39 -4.08 4.14
C GLU A 29 -4.06 -4.37 3.43
N ILE A 30 -4.03 -4.27 2.10
CA ILE A 30 -2.84 -4.53 1.29
C ILE A 30 -1.72 -3.54 1.63
N TYR A 31 -2.00 -2.23 1.62
CA TYR A 31 -0.97 -1.22 1.88
C TYR A 31 -0.48 -1.25 3.33
N GLU A 32 -1.33 -1.57 4.30
CA GLU A 32 -0.86 -1.82 5.67
C GLU A 32 0.08 -3.01 5.76
N SER A 33 -0.20 -4.09 5.02
CA SER A 33 0.67 -5.26 4.99
C SER A 33 2.06 -4.88 4.50
N PHE A 34 2.14 -4.15 3.38
CA PHE A 34 3.39 -3.60 2.86
C PHE A 34 4.11 -2.69 3.87
N PHE A 35 3.39 -1.75 4.51
CA PHE A 35 3.98 -0.81 5.46
C PHE A 35 4.37 -1.42 6.81
N LYS A 36 3.84 -2.61 7.14
CA LYS A 36 4.28 -3.43 8.28
C LYS A 36 5.49 -4.31 7.93
N GLY A 37 5.97 -4.27 6.69
CA GLY A 37 7.11 -5.06 6.23
C GLY A 37 6.76 -6.43 5.65
N ASN A 38 5.48 -6.80 5.62
CA ASN A 38 5.03 -8.03 4.97
C ASN A 38 4.90 -7.81 3.45
N ASP A 39 5.04 -8.87 2.66
CA ASP A 39 4.80 -8.82 1.22
C ASP A 39 3.56 -9.66 0.85
N PRO A 40 2.38 -9.04 0.70
CA PRO A 40 1.15 -9.74 0.33
C PRO A 40 1.14 -10.28 -1.11
N SER A 41 2.14 -9.97 -1.93
CA SER A 41 2.26 -10.48 -3.31
C SER A 41 2.89 -11.88 -3.38
N ILE A 42 3.54 -12.35 -2.31
CA ILE A 42 4.21 -13.65 -2.29
C ILE A 42 3.19 -14.77 -2.48
N GLY A 43 3.43 -15.64 -3.47
CA GLY A 43 2.57 -16.78 -3.77
C GLY A 43 1.26 -16.41 -4.46
N GLN A 44 1.11 -15.16 -4.91
CA GLN A 44 -0.12 -14.65 -5.55
C GLN A 44 0.15 -14.19 -6.99
N PRO A 45 -0.02 -15.06 -8.00
CA PRO A 45 0.37 -14.78 -9.39
C PRO A 45 -0.29 -13.52 -9.99
N ASN A 46 -1.54 -13.26 -9.64
CA ASN A 46 -2.33 -12.15 -10.20
C ASN A 46 -2.38 -10.93 -9.28
N PHE A 47 -1.58 -10.90 -8.21
CA PHE A 47 -1.68 -9.89 -7.16
C PHE A 47 -1.67 -8.46 -7.69
N TRP A 48 -0.69 -8.11 -8.53
CA TRP A 48 -0.52 -6.74 -9.02
C TRP A 48 -1.63 -6.34 -9.98
N SER A 49 -2.02 -7.26 -10.85
CA SER A 49 -3.17 -7.12 -11.74
C SER A 49 -4.48 -6.89 -10.97
N GLU A 50 -4.67 -7.53 -9.82
CA GLU A 50 -5.81 -7.29 -8.94
C GLU A 50 -5.68 -5.99 -8.16
N LEU A 51 -4.50 -5.69 -7.62
CA LEU A 51 -4.23 -4.48 -6.84
C LEU A 51 -4.53 -3.23 -7.67
N PHE A 52 -4.04 -3.16 -8.90
CA PHE A 52 -4.26 -2.01 -9.77
C PHE A 52 -5.69 -1.94 -10.34
N LEU A 53 -6.52 -2.97 -10.16
CA LEU A 53 -7.96 -2.82 -10.40
C LEU A 53 -8.68 -2.11 -9.25
N LEU A 54 -8.12 -2.09 -8.04
CA LEU A 54 -8.73 -1.39 -6.91
C LEU A 54 -8.63 0.12 -7.11
N LYS A 55 -9.73 0.84 -6.82
CA LYS A 55 -9.72 2.30 -6.78
C LYS A 55 -8.68 2.78 -5.77
N VAL A 56 -7.85 3.73 -6.17
CA VAL A 56 -6.83 4.27 -5.28
C VAL A 56 -7.47 5.12 -4.21
N ASN A 57 -7.20 4.79 -2.95
CA ASN A 57 -7.51 5.65 -1.82
C ASN A 57 -6.32 6.58 -1.53
N ALA A 58 -6.16 7.60 -2.39
CA ALA A 58 -5.01 8.50 -2.36
C ALA A 58 -4.87 9.22 -1.01
N THR A 59 -5.99 9.61 -0.39
CA THR A 59 -6.01 10.24 0.93
C THR A 59 -5.42 9.34 2.00
N TYR A 60 -5.83 8.07 2.03
CA TYR A 60 -5.29 7.09 2.97
C TYR A 60 -3.80 6.85 2.73
N LEU A 61 -3.41 6.61 1.47
CA LEU A 61 -2.02 6.32 1.14
C LEU A 61 -1.09 7.50 1.45
N THR A 62 -1.53 8.72 1.15
CA THR A 62 -0.83 9.97 1.51
C THR A 62 -0.66 10.07 3.02
N LYS A 63 -1.71 9.80 3.78
CA LYS A 63 -1.66 9.82 5.25
C LYS A 63 -0.63 8.83 5.78
N CYS A 64 -0.67 7.58 5.34
CA CYS A 64 0.30 6.56 5.76
C CYS A 64 1.74 6.96 5.45
N LEU A 65 1.99 7.47 4.24
CA LEU A 65 3.32 7.92 3.83
C LEU A 65 3.77 9.16 4.62
N SER A 66 2.86 10.04 5.02
CA SER A 66 3.20 11.19 5.86
C SER A 66 3.58 10.78 7.30
N GLU A 67 2.95 9.75 7.85
CA GLU A 67 3.13 9.29 9.23
C GLU A 67 4.33 8.34 9.43
N ILE A 68 4.75 7.62 8.39
CA ILE A 68 5.92 6.73 8.46
C ILE A 68 7.23 7.53 8.51
N SER A 69 8.16 7.15 9.40
CA SER A 69 9.49 7.79 9.50
C SER A 69 10.43 7.36 8.38
N GLN A 70 11.51 8.11 8.13
CA GLN A 70 12.54 7.71 7.16
C GLN A 70 13.13 6.33 7.50
N ASP A 71 13.47 6.09 8.77
CA ASP A 71 14.05 4.82 9.21
C ASP A 71 13.13 3.63 8.94
N LYS A 72 11.82 3.81 9.21
CA LYS A 72 10.83 2.76 8.92
C LYS A 72 10.68 2.54 7.42
N LEU A 73 10.65 3.60 6.60
CA LEU A 73 10.62 3.48 5.14
C LEU A 73 11.83 2.69 4.62
N LEU A 74 13.03 2.99 5.12
CA LEU A 74 14.25 2.29 4.76
C LEU A 74 14.23 0.82 5.21
N ALA A 75 13.64 0.52 6.36
CA ALA A 75 13.46 -0.86 6.84
C ALA A 75 12.53 -1.69 5.93
N ILE A 76 11.55 -1.06 5.28
CA ILE A 76 10.62 -1.72 4.34
C ILE A 76 10.97 -1.45 2.86
N LYS A 77 12.20 -1.05 2.56
CA LYS A 77 12.60 -0.62 1.20
C LYS A 77 12.30 -1.62 0.09
N ASN A 78 12.36 -2.92 0.38
CA ASN A 78 12.05 -3.95 -0.62
C ASN A 78 10.57 -3.88 -1.06
N ASN A 79 9.66 -3.56 -0.12
CA ASN A 79 8.24 -3.41 -0.42
C ASN A 79 7.99 -2.13 -1.21
N ILE A 80 8.64 -1.03 -0.84
CA ILE A 80 8.54 0.26 -1.55
C ILE A 80 9.08 0.14 -2.97
N GLY A 81 10.27 -0.45 -3.14
CA GLY A 81 10.86 -0.67 -4.46
C GLY A 81 10.04 -1.61 -5.34
N LYS A 82 9.43 -2.66 -4.77
CA LYS A 82 8.48 -3.51 -5.50
C LYS A 82 7.24 -2.74 -5.96
N LEU A 83 6.62 -1.96 -5.07
CA LEU A 83 5.46 -1.14 -5.40
C LEU A 83 5.80 -0.11 -6.49
N PHE A 84 6.96 0.54 -6.39
CA PHE A 84 7.47 1.46 -7.40
C PHE A 84 7.63 0.78 -8.75
N LEU A 85 8.40 -0.31 -8.83
CA LEU A 85 8.65 -1.05 -10.07
C LEU A 85 7.36 -1.58 -10.70
N LYS A 86 6.47 -2.17 -9.90
CA LYS A 86 5.23 -2.76 -10.40
C LYS A 86 4.24 -1.71 -10.87
N SER A 87 4.25 -0.51 -10.28
CA SER A 87 3.47 0.62 -10.79
C SER A 87 3.99 1.08 -12.15
N ILE A 88 5.32 1.10 -12.36
CA ILE A 88 5.93 1.41 -13.67
C ILE A 88 5.52 0.40 -14.73
N GLU A 89 5.60 -0.89 -14.42
CA GLU A 89 5.18 -1.96 -15.35
C GLU A 89 3.70 -1.85 -15.70
N ALA A 90 2.83 -1.63 -14.71
CA ALA A 90 1.38 -1.56 -14.91
C ALA A 90 0.92 -0.34 -15.73
N MET A 91 1.70 0.74 -15.76
CA MET A 91 1.41 1.90 -16.63
C MET A 91 1.47 1.54 -18.13
N LYS A 92 2.13 0.44 -18.53
CA LYS A 92 2.15 -0.04 -19.91
C LYS A 92 1.08 -1.07 -20.23
N GLU A 93 0.24 -1.46 -19.27
CA GLU A 93 -0.82 -2.43 -19.52
C GLU A 93 -1.92 -1.84 -20.42
N GLU A 94 -2.57 -2.70 -21.21
CA GLU A 94 -3.71 -2.32 -22.06
C GLU A 94 -4.94 -1.88 -21.25
N ASN A 95 -5.07 -2.40 -20.02
CA ASN A 95 -6.21 -2.06 -19.18
C ASN A 95 -6.08 -0.63 -18.63
N THR A 96 -6.92 0.28 -19.13
CA THR A 96 -6.92 1.69 -18.76
C THR A 96 -7.08 1.93 -17.25
N GLN A 97 -7.91 1.14 -16.57
CA GLN A 97 -8.13 1.29 -15.12
C GLN A 97 -6.88 0.95 -14.34
N ARG A 98 -6.20 -0.16 -14.67
CA ARG A 98 -4.93 -0.52 -14.02
C ARG A 98 -3.86 0.52 -14.25
N LYS A 99 -3.76 1.03 -15.48
CA LYS A 99 -2.83 2.10 -15.85
C LYS A 99 -3.02 3.36 -15.01
N ILE A 100 -4.26 3.86 -14.93
CA ILE A 100 -4.59 5.07 -14.16
C ILE A 100 -4.30 4.85 -12.67
N ASN A 101 -4.75 3.73 -12.10
CA ASN A 101 -4.57 3.45 -10.68
C ASN A 101 -3.09 3.22 -10.32
N ALA A 102 -2.30 2.60 -11.21
CA ALA A 102 -0.86 2.45 -11.04
C ALA A 102 -0.16 3.80 -11.08
N MET A 103 -0.52 4.68 -12.02
CA MET A 103 0.01 6.03 -12.12
C MET A 103 -0.34 6.87 -10.89
N GLU A 104 -1.58 6.82 -10.40
CA GLU A 104 -1.99 7.55 -9.19
C GLU A 104 -1.25 7.02 -7.95
N THR A 105 -1.13 5.69 -7.81
CA THR A 105 -0.33 5.07 -6.75
C THR A 105 1.13 5.55 -6.79
N LEU A 106 1.74 5.56 -7.98
CA LEU A 106 3.11 6.01 -8.18
C LEU A 106 3.28 7.48 -7.79
N CYS A 107 2.36 8.35 -8.22
CA CYS A 107 2.36 9.77 -7.87
C CYS A 107 2.30 9.99 -6.36
N VAL A 108 1.36 9.34 -5.66
CA VAL A 108 1.21 9.47 -4.21
C VAL A 108 2.44 8.92 -3.48
N LEU A 109 2.98 7.80 -3.94
CA LEU A 109 4.21 7.20 -3.39
C LEU A 109 5.39 8.16 -3.47
N LEU A 110 5.65 8.71 -4.66
CA LEU A 110 6.77 9.62 -4.89
C LEU A 110 6.60 10.94 -4.14
N GLN A 111 5.40 11.52 -4.10
CA GLN A 111 5.11 12.72 -3.31
C GLN A 111 5.40 12.48 -1.82
N GLY A 112 4.94 11.34 -1.28
CA GLY A 112 5.19 10.95 0.10
C GLY A 112 6.68 10.81 0.41
N ILE A 113 7.44 10.13 -0.45
CA ILE A 113 8.88 9.92 -0.28
C ILE A 113 9.65 11.24 -0.40
N PHE A 114 9.40 12.04 -1.44
CA PHE A 114 10.13 13.29 -1.69
C PHE A 114 9.82 14.39 -0.67
N SER A 115 8.71 14.27 0.07
CA SER A 115 8.41 15.17 1.20
C SER A 115 9.29 14.92 2.45
N LYS A 116 10.02 13.80 2.50
CA LYS A 116 10.85 13.41 3.65
C LYS A 116 12.22 14.07 3.64
N ARG A 117 12.77 14.31 4.84
CA ARG A 117 14.09 14.89 5.04
C ARG A 117 15.14 13.80 5.28
N PHE A 118 15.51 13.09 4.24
CA PHE A 118 16.57 12.08 4.27
C PHE A 118 17.94 12.71 4.58
N ASN A 119 18.82 12.00 5.29
CA ASN A 119 20.15 12.51 5.65
C ASN A 119 21.05 12.61 4.42
N ASN A 120 21.02 11.56 3.60
CA ASN A 120 21.65 11.54 2.29
C ASN A 120 20.54 11.26 1.26
N PHE A 121 19.82 12.32 0.91
CA PHE A 121 18.60 12.23 0.11
C PHE A 121 18.77 11.41 -1.16
N SER A 122 19.79 11.70 -1.97
CA SER A 122 20.03 10.98 -3.22
C SER A 122 20.27 9.49 -2.99
N PHE A 123 21.15 9.13 -2.05
CA PHE A 123 21.46 7.73 -1.76
C PHE A 123 20.25 6.97 -1.20
N GLU A 124 19.57 7.56 -0.22
CA GLU A 124 18.46 6.91 0.49
C GLU A 124 17.25 6.73 -0.43
N VAL A 125 16.92 7.73 -1.26
CA VAL A 125 15.84 7.63 -2.24
C VAL A 125 16.15 6.61 -3.32
N ILE A 126 17.37 6.56 -3.84
CA ILE A 126 17.78 5.55 -4.84
C ILE A 126 17.67 4.14 -4.24
N ASN A 127 18.21 3.94 -3.04
CA ASN A 127 18.14 2.66 -2.32
C ASN A 127 16.69 2.25 -2.01
N LEU A 128 15.83 3.22 -1.68
CA LEU A 128 14.42 3.00 -1.35
C LEU A 128 13.60 2.59 -2.59
N LEU A 129 13.80 3.27 -3.72
CA LEU A 129 13.00 3.06 -4.93
C LEU A 129 13.50 1.90 -5.78
N THR A 130 14.82 1.69 -5.86
CA THR A 130 15.42 0.77 -6.85
C THR A 130 16.34 -0.27 -6.23
N GLY A 131 16.67 -0.14 -4.95
CA GLY A 131 17.85 -0.78 -4.36
C GLY A 131 19.14 -0.13 -4.89
N LEU A 132 20.30 -0.62 -4.45
CA LEU A 132 21.58 0.00 -4.83
C LEU A 132 22.08 -0.42 -6.21
N ASN A 133 21.61 -1.54 -6.73
CA ASN A 133 22.19 -2.20 -7.90
C ASN A 133 21.32 -2.14 -9.16
N ASN A 134 20.13 -1.55 -9.09
CA ASN A 134 19.18 -1.56 -10.21
C ASN A 134 18.75 -0.16 -10.67
N ALA A 135 19.36 0.91 -10.14
CA ALA A 135 18.96 2.28 -10.46
C ALA A 135 19.13 2.60 -11.95
N ASP A 136 20.21 2.09 -12.53
CA ASP A 136 20.56 2.13 -13.95
C ASP A 136 19.60 1.35 -14.87
N THR A 137 18.74 0.52 -14.30
CA THR A 137 17.73 -0.23 -15.04
C THR A 137 16.33 0.35 -14.81
N VAL A 138 15.96 0.58 -13.55
CA VAL A 138 14.58 0.97 -13.16
C VAL A 138 14.27 2.41 -13.55
N PHE A 139 15.19 3.37 -13.39
CA PHE A 139 14.91 4.75 -13.79
C PHE A 139 14.79 4.92 -15.31
N PRO A 140 15.65 4.30 -16.14
CA PRO A 140 15.41 4.27 -17.59
C PRO A 140 14.07 3.63 -17.96
N GLN A 141 13.67 2.54 -17.28
CA GLN A 141 12.35 1.93 -17.49
C GLN A 141 11.20 2.92 -17.18
N LEU A 142 11.31 3.71 -16.10
CA LEU A 142 10.34 4.78 -15.81
C LEU A 142 10.29 5.80 -16.96
N VAL A 143 11.44 6.29 -17.39
CA VAL A 143 11.55 7.29 -18.48
C VAL A 143 10.94 6.75 -19.77
N ASP A 144 11.24 5.51 -20.14
CA ASP A 144 10.70 4.90 -21.35
C ASP A 144 9.20 4.63 -21.25
N THR A 145 8.69 4.39 -20.03
CA THR A 145 7.25 4.30 -19.78
C THR A 145 6.57 5.63 -19.97
N ILE A 146 7.13 6.73 -19.44
CA ILE A 146 6.59 8.07 -19.66
C ILE A 146 6.61 8.42 -21.16
N LYS A 147 7.71 8.15 -21.87
CA LYS A 147 7.79 8.36 -23.33
C LYS A 147 6.72 7.56 -24.09
N TYR A 148 6.45 6.33 -23.66
CA TYR A 148 5.40 5.49 -24.25
C TYR A 148 4.04 6.17 -24.10
N LEU A 149 3.67 6.59 -22.88
CA LEU A 149 2.37 7.22 -22.60
C LEU A 149 2.17 8.51 -23.41
N MET A 150 3.21 9.36 -23.49
CA MET A 150 3.16 10.61 -24.26
C MET A 150 2.95 10.39 -25.76
N ARG A 151 3.51 9.31 -26.32
CA ARG A 151 3.38 8.99 -27.77
C ARG A 151 1.99 8.49 -28.13
N HIS A 152 1.28 7.88 -27.19
CA HIS A 152 -0.03 7.26 -27.41
C HIS A 152 -1.19 8.14 -26.92
N GLY A 153 -0.91 9.36 -26.44
CA GLY A 153 -1.92 10.31 -25.95
C GLY A 153 -2.60 9.85 -24.68
N GLU A 154 -1.91 9.05 -23.87
CA GLU A 154 -2.42 8.54 -22.59
C GLU A 154 -2.11 9.47 -21.41
N ILE A 155 -1.24 10.47 -21.66
CA ILE A 155 -0.95 11.66 -20.86
C ILE A 155 -0.55 12.83 -21.76
#